data_AF-A0A242DE18-F1
#
_entry.id   AF-A0A242DE18-F1
#
_cell.length_a   1.000
_cell.length_b   1.000
_cell.length_c   1.000
_cell.angle_alpha   90.00
_cell.angle_beta   90.00
_cell.angle_gamma   90.00
#
_symmetry.space_group_name_H-M   'P 1'
#
loop_
_entity.id
_entity.type
_entity.pdbx_description
1 polymer ?
#
loop_
_entity_poly.entity_id
_entity_poly.type
_entity_poly.pdbx_seq_one_letter_code
_entity_poly.pdbx_strand_id
1 'polypeptide(L)' 'MTFKQIIIFTIKEFNKNKEKDGYLPQNGTVINAFVSSNGLNSVAVGFVK' A
#
# COMPACT_ATOMS: atom_id res chain seq x y z
N MET A 1 12.76 2.84 11.68
CA MET A 1 12.51 3.29 10.30
C MET A 1 11.33 4.25 10.36
N THR A 2 11.47 5.48 9.86
CA THR A 2 10.39 6.50 9.92
C THR A 2 9.86 6.73 8.52
N PHE A 3 8.57 6.48 8.31
CA PHE A 3 7.90 6.77 7.04
C PHE A 3 7.35 8.18 7.07
N LYS A 4 7.55 8.95 6.00
CA LYS A 4 6.98 10.30 5.87
C LYS A 4 5.55 10.27 5.36
N GLN A 5 5.23 9.26 4.54
CA GLN A 5 3.93 9.08 3.93
C GLN A 5 3.51 7.61 4.05
N ILE A 6 2.25 7.38 4.39
CA ILE A 6 1.63 6.04 4.39
C ILE A 6 0.42 6.10 3.46
N ILE A 7 0.35 5.17 2.52
CA ILE A 7 -0.76 5.07 1.56
C ILE A 7 -1.37 3.68 1.65
N ILE A 8 -2.70 3.64 1.69
CA ILE A 8 -3.46 2.39 1.66
C ILE A 8 -3.80 2.07 0.20
N PHE A 9 -3.33 0.91 -0.25
CA PHE A 9 -3.67 0.34 -1.55
C PHE A 9 -4.62 -0.84 -1.33
N THR A 10 -5.61 -1.01 -2.21
CA THR A 10 -6.27 -2.31 -2.31
C THR A 10 -5.27 -3.36 -2.81
N ILE A 11 -5.49 -4.63 -2.49
CA ILE A 11 -4.64 -5.72 -3.00
C ILE A 11 -4.56 -5.72 -4.53
N LYS A 12 -5.66 -5.33 -5.21
CA LYS A 12 -5.69 -5.23 -6.68
C LYS A 12 -4.77 -4.13 -7.22
N GLU A 13 -4.73 -2.98 -6.56
CA GLU A 13 -3.83 -1.87 -6.92
C GLU A 13 -2.38 -2.26 -6.65
N PHE A 14 -2.12 -2.88 -5.51
CA PHE A 14 -0.78 -3.36 -5.12
C PHE A 14 -0.24 -4.38 -6.13
N ASN A 15 -1.03 -5.41 -6.45
CA ASN A 15 -0.61 -6.49 -7.36
C ASN A 15 -0.38 -6.01 -8.79
N LYS A 16 -1.11 -4.98 -9.23
CA LYS A 16 -0.91 -4.37 -10.55
C LYS A 16 0.18 -3.30 -10.56
N ASN A 17 0.82 -3.05 -9.42
CA ASN A 17 1.72 -1.92 -9.19
C ASN A 17 1.14 -0.59 -9.72
N LYS A 18 -0.14 -0.34 -9.46
CA LYS A 18 -0.82 0.84 -10.00
C LYS A 18 -0.43 2.07 -9.19
N GLU A 19 -0.02 3.14 -9.89
CA GLU A 19 0.28 4.42 -9.25
C GLU A 19 -0.96 5.00 -8.56
N LYS A 20 -0.75 5.50 -7.35
CA LYS A 20 -1.74 6.22 -6.55
C LYS A 20 -1.05 7.39 -5.85
N ASP A 21 -1.58 8.60 -6.02
CA ASP A 21 -1.07 9.83 -5.43
C ASP A 21 0.43 10.10 -5.74
N GLY A 22 0.92 9.63 -6.91
CA GLY A 22 2.33 9.74 -7.30
C GLY A 22 3.25 8.66 -6.71
N TYR A 23 2.68 7.65 -6.05
CA TYR A 23 3.42 6.54 -5.44
C TYR A 23 3.06 5.21 -6.09
N LEU A 24 4.09 4.44 -6.42
CA LEU A 24 3.96 3.05 -6.83
C LEU A 24 4.10 2.16 -5.58
N PRO A 25 3.13 1.26 -5.32
CA PRO A 25 3.11 0.47 -4.10
C PRO A 25 4.35 -0.43 -3.92
N GLN A 26 4.98 -0.88 -5.01
CA GLN A 26 6.20 -1.70 -4.95
C GLN A 26 7.48 -0.90 -4.67
N ASN A 27 7.42 0.44 -4.69
CA ASN A 27 8.54 1.31 -4.34
C ASN A 27 8.60 1.65 -2.84
N GLY A 28 7.63 1.18 -2.06
CA GLY A 28 7.56 1.41 -0.61
C GLY A 28 7.73 0.12 0.19
N THR A 29 7.55 0.25 1.50
CA THR A 29 7.59 -0.88 2.43
C THR A 29 6.17 -1.19 2.90
N VAL A 30 5.70 -2.42 2.72
CA VAL A 30 4.42 -2.85 3.30
C VAL A 30 4.56 -2.85 4.82
N ILE A 31 3.75 -2.04 5.49
CA ILE A 31 3.76 -1.90 6.96
C ILE A 31 2.65 -2.69 7.64
N ASN A 32 1.53 -2.90 6.93
CA ASN A 32 0.40 -3.68 7.43
C ASN A 32 -0.45 -4.21 6.27
N ALA A 33 -1.17 -5.30 6.54
CA ALA A 33 -2.18 -5.86 5.66
C ALA A 33 -3.52 -5.94 6.41
N PHE A 34 -4.55 -5.34 5.85
CA PHE A 34 -5.93 -5.43 6.33
C PHE A 34 -6.62 -6.51 5.49
N VAL A 35 -6.99 -7.61 6.16
CA VAL A 35 -7.69 -8.72 5.54
C VAL A 35 -9.09 -8.79 6.13
N SER A 36 -10.09 -8.74 5.27
CA SER A 36 -11.51 -8.77 5.65
C SER A 36 -12.20 -9.94 4.96
N SER A 37 -13.13 -10.59 5.66
CA SER A 37 -13.89 -11.74 5.13
C SER A 37 -14.79 -11.38 3.95
N ASN A 38 -15.06 -10.09 3.73
CA ASN A 38 -15.81 -9.57 2.58
C ASN A 38 -14.95 -9.35 1.32
N GLY A 39 -13.67 -9.71 1.33
CA GLY A 39 -12.78 -9.60 0.17
C GLY A 39 -12.22 -8.19 -0.08
N LEU A 40 -12.55 -7.20 0.76
CA LEU A 40 -11.95 -5.87 0.72
C LEU A 40 -10.61 -5.88 1.46
N ASN A 41 -9.62 -6.51 0.81
CA ASN A 41 -8.27 -6.58 1.32
C ASN A 41 -7.45 -5.38 0.85
N SER A 42 -6.68 -4.80 1.78
CA SER A 42 -5.83 -3.64 1.53
C SER A 42 -4.50 -3.77 2.24
N VAL A 43 -3.48 -3.08 1.74
CA VAL A 43 -2.16 -3.00 2.35
C VAL A 43 -1.80 -1.54 2.58
N ALA A 44 -1.28 -1.25 3.76
CA ALA A 44 -0.63 0.03 4.03
C ALA A 44 0.82 -0.07 3.60
N VAL A 45 1.26 0.87 2.76
CA VAL A 45 2.63 0.98 2.28
C VAL A 45 3.21 2.30 2.77
N GLY A 46 4.34 2.22 3.46
CA GLY A 46 5.10 3.36 3.95
C GLY A 46 6.19 3.77 2.96
N PHE A 47 6.36 5.08 2.78
CA PHE A 47 7.38 5.69 1.94
C PHE A 47 8.25 6.64 2.77
N VAL A 48 9.55 6.60 2.51
CA VAL A 48 10.56 7.44 3.21
C VAL A 48 10.80 8.76 2.47
N LYS A 49 10.37 8.83 1.20
CA LYS A 49 10.56 9.98 0.31
C LYS A 49 9.81 11.19 0.85
#